data_AF-A0A521H7B2-F1
#
_entry.id   AF-A0A521H7B2-F1
#
_cell.length_a   1.000
_cell.length_b   1.000
_cell.length_c   1.000
_cell.angle_alpha   90.00
_cell.angle_beta   90.00
_cell.angle_gamma   90.00
#
_symmetry.space_group_name_H-M   'P 1'
#
loop_
_entity.id
_entity.type
_entity.pdbx_description
1 polymer ?
#
loop_
_entity_poly.entity_id
_entity_poly.type
_entity_poly.pdbx_seq_one_letter_code
_entity_poly.pdbx_strand_id
1 'polypeptide(L)'
;MALPESGVLQLGQTVLRWRGDGAPGRGDRVVELAQALPRLESWIAAGGLLGVQAVHPLASLARHRRSGYSLLALGPGAALPALAGVAYGFHSVAAVLPPEDRGAFLAAAESMRSGNEVLVAETLEQLRPGLQFQRVLLGCGGRVPALAEAAPLVPRLRLEGHWVWYGLPAHAVEDAFRSLAQRGMHLRGCGFSGGYAYLSGSLENPDSFRP
;
A
#
# COMPACT_ATOMS: atom_id res chain seq x y z
N MET A 1 -2.69 15.68 -8.57
CA MET A 1 -3.28 15.10 -9.80
C MET A 1 -4.79 15.14 -9.64
N ALA A 2 -5.52 15.71 -10.61
CA ALA A 2 -6.98 15.72 -10.57
C ALA A 2 -7.53 14.33 -10.89
N LEU A 3 -8.69 13.98 -10.32
CA LEU A 3 -9.37 12.73 -10.63
C LEU A 3 -9.92 12.76 -12.06
N PRO A 4 -9.71 11.71 -12.88
CA PRO A 4 -10.37 11.57 -14.17
C PRO A 4 -11.89 11.72 -14.08
N GLU A 5 -12.49 12.50 -14.99
CA GLU A 5 -13.95 12.67 -15.08
C GLU A 5 -14.68 11.35 -15.36
N SER A 6 -14.00 10.41 -16.04
CA SER A 6 -14.50 9.07 -16.34
C SER A 6 -14.85 8.25 -15.09
N GLY A 7 -14.30 8.61 -13.92
CA GLY A 7 -14.49 7.84 -12.69
C GLY A 7 -13.66 6.57 -12.59
N VAL A 8 -12.78 6.32 -13.56
CA VAL A 8 -11.99 5.10 -13.70
C VAL A 8 -10.52 5.44 -13.95
N LEU A 9 -9.61 4.74 -13.26
CA LEU A 9 -8.16 4.79 -13.50
C LEU A 9 -7.58 3.38 -13.62
N GLN A 10 -6.85 3.12 -14.71
CA GLN A 10 -6.12 1.86 -14.91
C GLN A 10 -4.68 1.95 -14.40
N LEU A 11 -4.27 0.97 -13.60
CA LEU A 11 -2.90 0.75 -13.15
C LEU A 11 -2.49 -0.70 -13.45
N GLY A 12 -1.95 -0.95 -14.66
CA GLY A 12 -1.62 -2.30 -15.09
C GLY A 12 -2.90 -3.15 -15.22
N GLN A 13 -3.04 -4.20 -14.39
CA GLN A 13 -4.25 -5.03 -14.30
C GLN A 13 -5.21 -4.60 -13.19
N THR A 14 -4.97 -3.45 -12.55
CA THR A 14 -5.80 -2.94 -11.46
C THR A 14 -6.63 -1.77 -11.97
N VAL A 15 -7.94 -1.89 -11.87
CA VAL A 15 -8.92 -0.86 -12.21
C VAL A 15 -9.36 -0.20 -10.92
N LEU A 16 -9.04 1.07 -10.72
CA LEU A 16 -9.59 1.87 -9.62
C LEU A 16 -10.87 2.54 -10.13
N ARG A 17 -12.02 2.31 -9.47
CA ARG A 17 -13.32 2.80 -9.94
C ARG A 17 -14.08 3.51 -8.83
N TRP A 18 -14.38 4.80 -9.01
CA TRP A 18 -15.19 5.59 -8.05
C TRP A 18 -16.46 6.18 -8.69
N ARG A 19 -16.53 6.25 -10.02
CA ARG A 19 -17.73 6.56 -10.81
C ARG A 19 -17.69 5.76 -12.12
N GLY A 20 -18.84 5.63 -12.77
CA GLY A 20 -18.96 5.01 -14.10
C GLY A 20 -19.16 3.50 -14.11
N ASP A 21 -19.59 3.02 -15.27
CA ASP A 21 -19.97 1.64 -15.60
C ASP A 21 -18.92 0.94 -16.49
N GLY A 22 -17.73 1.53 -16.62
CA GLY A 22 -16.61 0.98 -17.39
C GLY A 22 -16.39 -0.50 -17.05
N ALA A 23 -16.63 -1.36 -18.03
CA ALA A 23 -16.51 -2.79 -17.86
C ALA A 23 -15.01 -3.14 -17.76
N PRO A 24 -14.57 -3.81 -16.68
CA PRO A 24 -13.17 -4.22 -16.55
C PRO A 24 -12.80 -5.21 -17.67
N GLY A 25 -11.56 -5.11 -18.15
CA GLY A 25 -11.00 -6.07 -19.08
C GLY A 25 -10.90 -7.47 -18.49
N ARG A 26 -10.79 -8.48 -19.37
CA ARG A 26 -10.62 -9.86 -18.93
C ARG A 26 -9.32 -10.02 -18.15
N GLY A 27 -9.44 -10.30 -16.85
CA GLY A 27 -8.29 -10.48 -15.94
C GLY A 27 -8.03 -9.31 -15.01
N ASP A 28 -8.70 -8.17 -15.23
CA ASP A 28 -8.57 -7.00 -14.37
C ASP A 28 -9.08 -7.27 -12.95
N ARG A 29 -8.55 -6.49 -12.01
CA ARG A 29 -8.97 -6.45 -10.61
C ARG A 29 -9.53 -5.09 -10.30
N VAL A 30 -10.82 -5.05 -10.02
CA VAL A 30 -11.51 -3.80 -9.71
C VAL A 30 -11.38 -3.52 -8.21
N VAL A 31 -10.90 -2.32 -7.90
CA VAL A 31 -10.97 -1.73 -6.56
C VAL A 31 -12.13 -0.75 -6.58
N GLU A 32 -13.21 -1.10 -5.87
CA GLU A 32 -14.40 -0.25 -5.76
C GLU A 32 -14.16 0.86 -4.74
N LEU A 33 -14.23 2.11 -5.21
CA LEU A 33 -13.88 3.32 -4.46
C LEU A 33 -15.04 4.32 -4.38
N ALA A 34 -16.25 3.96 -4.84
CA ALA A 34 -17.41 4.86 -4.78
C ALA A 34 -17.69 5.34 -3.35
N GLN A 35 -17.59 4.45 -2.36
CA GLN A 35 -17.76 4.78 -0.94
C GLN A 35 -16.58 5.59 -0.36
N ALA A 36 -15.43 5.55 -1.03
CA ALA A 36 -14.22 6.26 -0.63
C ALA A 36 -14.05 7.63 -1.31
N LEU A 37 -14.98 8.01 -2.19
CA LEU A 37 -14.88 9.24 -2.99
C LEU A 37 -14.55 10.51 -2.16
N PRO A 38 -15.13 10.75 -0.97
CA PRO A 38 -14.82 11.95 -0.17
C PRO A 38 -13.36 12.06 0.28
N ARG A 39 -12.61 10.95 0.28
CA ARG A 39 -11.21 10.88 0.74
C ARG A 39 -10.23 10.58 -0.39
N LEU A 40 -10.72 10.22 -1.58
CA LEU A 40 -9.88 9.70 -2.65
C LEU A 40 -8.80 10.70 -3.11
N GLU A 41 -9.15 11.98 -3.22
CA GLU A 41 -8.20 13.01 -3.63
C GLU A 41 -7.04 13.16 -2.64
N SER A 42 -7.32 13.14 -1.33
CA SER A 42 -6.27 13.26 -0.31
C SER A 42 -5.35 12.03 -0.33
N TRP A 43 -5.91 10.84 -0.52
CA TRP A 43 -5.12 9.61 -0.62
C TRP A 43 -4.20 9.60 -1.85
N ILE A 44 -4.70 10.08 -2.99
CA ILE A 44 -3.90 10.21 -4.21
C ILE A 44 -2.82 11.28 -4.05
N ALA A 45 -3.17 12.44 -3.47
CA ALA A 45 -2.22 13.53 -3.23
C ALA A 45 -1.07 13.10 -2.31
N ALA A 46 -1.34 12.20 -1.35
CA ALA A 46 -0.35 11.58 -0.48
C ALA A 46 0.52 10.49 -1.17
N GLY A 47 0.28 10.19 -2.44
CA GLY A 47 1.02 9.19 -3.21
C GLY A 47 0.44 7.78 -3.15
N GLY A 48 -0.80 7.58 -2.67
CA GLY A 48 -1.40 6.25 -2.49
C GLY A 48 -1.45 5.40 -3.77
N LEU A 49 -1.51 6.00 -4.96
CA LEU A 49 -1.41 5.28 -6.23
C LEU A 49 -0.08 4.57 -6.43
N LEU A 50 1.02 5.14 -5.93
CA LEU A 50 2.33 4.49 -5.96
C LEU A 50 2.36 3.27 -5.02
N GLY A 51 1.63 3.34 -3.90
CA GLY A 51 1.39 2.18 -3.04
C GLY A 51 0.65 1.07 -3.80
N VAL A 52 -0.42 1.42 -4.54
CA VAL A 52 -1.15 0.46 -5.38
C VAL A 52 -0.24 -0.12 -6.47
N GLN A 53 0.56 0.71 -7.14
CA GLN A 53 1.53 0.27 -8.13
C GLN A 53 2.58 -0.68 -7.54
N ALA A 54 3.04 -0.47 -6.32
CA ALA A 54 4.02 -1.37 -5.68
C ALA A 54 3.46 -2.77 -5.42
N VAL A 55 2.13 -2.92 -5.24
CA VAL A 55 1.48 -4.21 -5.00
C VAL A 55 0.78 -4.79 -6.23
N HIS A 56 0.57 -3.99 -7.29
CA HIS A 56 -0.16 -4.40 -8.49
C HIS A 56 0.36 -5.69 -9.15
N PRO A 57 1.68 -6.02 -9.17
CA PRO A 57 2.13 -7.25 -9.84
C PRO A 57 1.50 -8.51 -9.24
N LEU A 58 1.14 -8.47 -7.95
CA LEU A 58 0.47 -9.57 -7.27
C LEU A 58 -0.96 -9.80 -7.79
N ALA A 59 -1.61 -8.81 -8.39
CA ALA A 59 -2.94 -8.93 -8.98
C ALA A 59 -3.00 -10.03 -10.07
N SER A 60 -1.89 -10.22 -10.79
CA SER A 60 -1.74 -11.19 -11.89
C SER A 60 -1.74 -12.66 -11.46
N LEU A 61 -1.42 -12.94 -10.18
CA LEU A 61 -1.33 -14.30 -9.66
C LEU A 61 -2.71 -14.96 -9.56
N ALA A 62 -2.79 -16.29 -9.65
CA ALA A 62 -4.05 -17.01 -9.40
C ALA A 62 -4.58 -16.76 -7.98
N ARG A 63 -5.92 -16.77 -7.80
CA ARG A 63 -6.57 -16.44 -6.50
C ARG A 63 -6.01 -17.24 -5.33
N HIS A 64 -5.81 -18.55 -5.50
CA HIS A 64 -5.27 -19.44 -4.46
C HIS A 64 -3.83 -19.09 -4.03
N ARG A 65 -3.04 -18.41 -4.89
CA ARG A 65 -1.71 -17.92 -4.54
C ARG A 65 -1.80 -16.58 -3.80
N ARG A 66 -2.69 -15.68 -4.26
CA ARG A 66 -2.90 -14.37 -3.62
C ARG A 66 -3.46 -14.49 -2.20
N SER A 67 -4.29 -15.49 -1.96
CA SER A 67 -4.80 -15.81 -0.61
C SER A 67 -3.73 -16.32 0.36
N GLY A 68 -2.47 -16.46 -0.06
CA GLY A 68 -1.35 -16.71 0.86
C GLY A 68 -0.67 -15.42 1.36
N TYR A 69 -0.95 -14.27 0.76
CA TYR A 69 -0.31 -12.99 1.09
C TYR A 69 -1.06 -12.24 2.19
N SER A 70 -0.32 -11.50 3.00
CA SER A 70 -0.82 -10.49 3.92
C SER A 70 -0.08 -9.17 3.75
N LEU A 71 -0.79 -8.08 4.04
CA LEU A 71 -0.34 -6.72 3.83
C LEU A 71 -0.62 -5.85 5.04
N LEU A 72 0.36 -5.06 5.45
CA LEU A 72 0.21 -3.92 6.35
C LEU A 72 0.47 -2.64 5.56
N ALA A 73 -0.47 -1.71 5.55
CA ALA A 73 -0.29 -0.35 5.02
C ALA A 73 -0.48 0.68 6.13
N LEU A 74 0.40 1.68 6.18
CA LEU A 74 0.32 2.76 7.15
C LEU A 74 0.85 4.08 6.60
N GLY A 75 0.49 5.18 7.26
CA GLY A 75 0.90 6.53 6.87
C GLY A 75 -0.01 7.14 5.79
N PRO A 76 0.34 8.34 5.30
CA PRO A 76 -0.46 9.06 4.30
C PRO A 76 -0.80 8.20 3.07
N GLY A 77 -2.08 8.21 2.69
CA GLY A 77 -2.58 7.48 1.51
C GLY A 77 -2.65 5.95 1.65
N ALA A 78 -2.43 5.39 2.84
CA ALA A 78 -2.40 3.94 3.09
C ALA A 78 -3.72 3.20 2.79
N ALA A 79 -4.84 3.91 2.82
CA ALA A 79 -6.14 3.33 2.49
C ALA A 79 -6.17 2.73 1.07
N LEU A 80 -5.53 3.38 0.08
CA LEU A 80 -5.54 2.91 -1.31
C LEU A 80 -4.84 1.55 -1.51
N PRO A 81 -3.56 1.36 -1.14
CA PRO A 81 -2.93 0.05 -1.27
C PRO A 81 -3.56 -1.02 -0.39
N ALA A 82 -4.13 -0.65 0.77
CA ALA A 82 -4.89 -1.59 1.59
C ALA A 82 -6.17 -2.07 0.86
N LEU A 83 -6.95 -1.16 0.27
CA LEU A 83 -8.13 -1.51 -0.53
C LEU A 83 -7.76 -2.36 -1.76
N ALA A 84 -6.61 -2.08 -2.39
CA ALA A 84 -6.09 -2.94 -3.45
C ALA A 84 -5.79 -4.37 -2.94
N GLY A 85 -5.19 -4.51 -1.75
CA GLY A 85 -4.97 -5.81 -1.11
C GLY A 85 -6.28 -6.58 -0.86
N VAL A 86 -7.33 -5.88 -0.41
CA VAL A 86 -8.68 -6.46 -0.24
C VAL A 86 -9.24 -6.93 -1.58
N ALA A 87 -9.20 -6.08 -2.61
CA ALA A 87 -9.67 -6.42 -3.96
C ALA A 87 -8.91 -7.60 -4.58
N TYR A 88 -7.62 -7.75 -4.27
CA TYR A 88 -6.82 -8.88 -4.76
C TYR A 88 -7.13 -10.18 -4.03
N GLY A 89 -7.79 -10.13 -2.87
CA GLY A 89 -8.12 -11.29 -2.06
C GLY A 89 -6.94 -11.79 -1.21
N PHE A 90 -6.11 -10.90 -0.68
CA PHE A 90 -5.05 -11.24 0.28
C PHE A 90 -5.66 -11.81 1.57
N HIS A 91 -5.04 -12.82 2.18
CA HIS A 91 -5.56 -13.47 3.39
C HIS A 91 -5.92 -12.47 4.50
N SER A 92 -5.01 -11.54 4.77
CA SER A 92 -5.11 -10.57 5.83
C SER A 92 -4.57 -9.21 5.37
N VAL A 93 -5.34 -8.15 5.60
CA VAL A 93 -5.00 -6.77 5.27
C VAL A 93 -5.15 -5.94 6.54
N ALA A 94 -4.04 -5.37 7.01
CA ALA A 94 -4.02 -4.41 8.08
C ALA A 94 -3.80 -2.99 7.51
N ALA A 95 -4.61 -2.05 7.97
CA ALA A 95 -4.48 -0.64 7.64
C ALA A 95 -4.39 0.19 8.94
N VAL A 96 -3.29 0.94 9.09
CA VAL A 96 -3.15 1.94 10.16
C VAL A 96 -3.49 3.30 9.56
N LEU A 97 -4.67 3.81 9.89
CA LEU A 97 -5.30 4.95 9.24
C LEU A 97 -5.66 6.03 10.25
N PRO A 98 -5.52 7.32 9.90
CA PRO A 98 -6.03 8.39 10.75
C PRO A 98 -7.57 8.31 10.85
N PRO A 99 -8.19 8.80 11.95
CA PRO A 99 -9.61 8.62 12.22
C PRO A 99 -10.54 9.01 11.06
N GLU A 100 -10.22 10.09 10.34
CA GLU A 100 -11.00 10.61 9.22
C GLU A 100 -11.01 9.72 7.97
N ASP A 101 -10.07 8.77 7.85
CA ASP A 101 -10.00 7.84 6.71
C ASP A 101 -10.73 6.52 6.99
N ARG A 102 -10.96 6.17 8.27
CA ARG A 102 -11.47 4.86 8.69
C ARG A 102 -12.85 4.54 8.12
N GLY A 103 -13.78 5.49 8.21
CA GLY A 103 -15.15 5.29 7.74
C GLY A 103 -15.23 5.03 6.23
N ALA A 104 -14.54 5.85 5.44
CA ALA A 104 -14.46 5.71 3.99
C ALA A 104 -13.77 4.40 3.58
N PHE A 105 -12.68 4.03 4.27
CA PHE A 105 -11.97 2.77 4.03
C PHE A 105 -12.85 1.56 4.33
N LEU A 106 -13.50 1.51 5.49
CA LEU A 106 -14.35 0.37 5.88
C LEU A 106 -15.54 0.19 4.94
N ALA A 107 -16.21 1.28 4.55
CA ALA A 107 -17.32 1.23 3.61
C ALA A 107 -16.90 0.72 2.22
N ALA A 108 -15.73 1.14 1.73
CA ALA A 108 -15.17 0.62 0.48
C ALA A 108 -14.76 -0.86 0.60
N ALA A 109 -14.10 -1.25 1.70
CA ALA A 109 -13.67 -2.62 1.93
C ALA A 109 -14.86 -3.60 2.00
N GLU A 110 -15.94 -3.24 2.71
CA GLU A 110 -17.16 -4.05 2.81
C GLU A 110 -17.80 -4.28 1.44
N SER A 111 -17.78 -3.27 0.55
CA SER A 111 -18.34 -3.40 -0.80
C SER A 111 -17.63 -4.44 -1.69
N MET A 112 -16.39 -4.81 -1.37
CA MET A 112 -15.58 -5.73 -2.16
C MET A 112 -15.66 -7.20 -1.70
N ARG A 113 -16.41 -7.50 -0.62
CA ARG A 113 -16.71 -8.85 -0.05
C ARG A 113 -15.78 -9.97 -0.51
N SER A 114 -14.56 -10.00 0.03
CA SER A 114 -13.50 -10.91 -0.44
C SER A 114 -13.19 -12.08 0.51
N GLY A 115 -13.81 -12.13 1.68
CA GLY A 115 -13.54 -13.14 2.72
C GLY A 115 -12.15 -12.98 3.38
N ASN A 116 -11.54 -11.79 3.25
CA ASN A 116 -10.26 -11.46 3.87
C ASN A 116 -10.44 -11.02 5.32
N GLU A 117 -9.43 -11.27 6.15
CA GLU A 117 -9.33 -10.61 7.47
C GLU A 117 -8.91 -9.16 7.24
N VAL A 118 -9.77 -8.20 7.57
CA VAL A 118 -9.47 -6.77 7.47
C VAL A 118 -9.31 -6.20 8.88
N LEU A 119 -8.12 -5.71 9.20
CA LEU A 119 -7.77 -5.08 10.47
C LEU A 119 -7.57 -3.59 10.26
N VAL A 120 -8.26 -2.76 11.04
CA VAL A 120 -8.10 -1.29 10.99
C VAL A 120 -7.71 -0.78 12.36
N ALA A 121 -6.64 -0.01 12.41
CA ALA A 121 -6.10 0.60 13.61
C ALA A 121 -5.78 2.08 13.36
N GLU A 122 -5.67 2.87 14.42
CA GLU A 122 -5.20 4.26 14.38
C GLU A 122 -3.70 4.36 14.59
N THR A 123 -3.15 3.45 15.40
CA THR A 123 -1.71 3.36 15.66
C THR A 123 -1.22 1.93 15.48
N LEU A 124 0.09 1.78 15.29
CA LEU A 124 0.70 0.46 15.06
C LEU A 124 0.57 -0.46 16.28
N GLU A 125 0.52 0.12 17.48
CA GLU A 125 0.44 -0.55 18.78
C GLU A 125 -0.93 -1.21 19.01
N GLN A 126 -1.98 -0.67 18.38
CA GLN A 126 -3.32 -1.27 18.43
C GLN A 126 -3.41 -2.58 17.65
N LEU A 127 -2.47 -2.86 16.73
CA LEU A 127 -2.37 -4.15 16.09
C LEU A 127 -1.74 -5.18 17.03
N ARG A 128 -2.38 -6.35 17.15
CA ARG A 128 -1.91 -7.46 18.00
C ARG A 128 -0.39 -7.67 17.87
N PRO A 129 0.36 -7.77 18.99
CA PRO A 129 1.77 -8.10 18.95
C PRO A 129 2.04 -9.40 18.18
N GLY A 130 3.18 -9.48 17.49
CA GLY A 130 3.58 -10.68 16.74
C GLY A 130 2.91 -10.87 15.36
N LEU A 131 1.95 -10.03 14.98
CA LEU A 131 1.45 -10.04 13.59
C LEU A 131 2.58 -9.64 12.62
N GLN A 132 2.79 -10.49 11.62
CA GLN A 132 3.76 -10.28 10.55
C GLN A 132 3.11 -10.37 9.17
N PHE A 133 3.64 -9.58 8.24
CA PHE A 133 3.09 -9.39 6.90
C PHE A 133 4.13 -9.67 5.82
N GLN A 134 3.72 -10.26 4.69
CA GLN A 134 4.61 -10.39 3.52
C GLN A 134 4.85 -9.05 2.83
N ARG A 135 3.97 -8.07 3.04
CA ARG A 135 4.09 -6.72 2.50
C ARG A 135 3.88 -5.72 3.61
N VAL A 136 4.85 -4.84 3.83
CA VAL A 136 4.71 -3.69 4.72
C VAL A 136 4.92 -2.43 3.90
N LEU A 137 3.94 -1.55 3.91
CA LEU A 137 3.88 -0.35 3.08
C LEU A 137 3.83 0.88 3.98
N LEU A 138 4.81 1.77 3.82
CA LEU A 138 4.89 3.06 4.50
C LEU A 138 4.61 4.17 3.50
N GLY A 139 3.49 4.86 3.69
CA GLY A 139 3.18 6.11 3.01
C GLY A 139 4.02 7.24 3.58
N CYS A 140 4.69 7.98 2.70
CA CYS A 140 5.63 9.02 3.09
C CYS A 140 5.05 10.43 2.92
N GLY A 141 3.97 10.61 2.15
CA GLY A 141 3.26 11.89 2.05
C GLY A 141 4.12 13.08 1.59
N GLY A 142 5.11 12.85 0.72
CA GLY A 142 5.98 13.89 0.18
C GLY A 142 7.18 14.26 1.05
N ARG A 143 7.55 13.42 2.02
CA ARG A 143 8.81 13.55 2.77
C ARG A 143 9.61 12.25 2.74
N VAL A 144 10.89 12.30 3.11
CA VAL A 144 11.68 11.11 3.40
C VAL A 144 11.50 10.78 4.88
N PRO A 145 10.98 9.60 5.25
CA PRO A 145 10.86 9.18 6.65
C PRO A 145 12.22 9.06 7.33
N ALA A 146 12.30 9.45 8.60
CA ALA A 146 13.45 9.11 9.43
C ALA A 146 13.47 7.59 9.67
N LEU A 147 14.66 6.99 9.74
CA LEU A 147 14.81 5.55 9.98
C LEU A 147 14.12 5.11 11.28
N ALA A 148 14.10 5.97 12.31
CA ALA A 148 13.42 5.70 13.58
C ALA A 148 11.90 5.54 13.43
N GLU A 149 11.26 6.21 12.46
CA GLU A 149 9.83 6.04 12.17
C GLU A 149 9.54 4.71 11.47
N ALA A 150 10.54 4.21 10.75
CA ALA A 150 10.49 3.00 9.97
C ALA A 150 10.85 1.75 10.78
N ALA A 151 11.71 1.87 11.79
CA ALA A 151 12.20 0.76 12.61
C ALA A 151 11.08 -0.09 13.24
N PRO A 152 9.97 0.47 13.78
CA PRO A 152 8.86 -0.32 14.32
C PRO A 152 8.16 -1.24 13.31
N LEU A 153 8.35 -1.01 12.01
CA LEU A 153 7.76 -1.80 10.93
C LEU A 153 8.56 -3.06 10.61
N VAL A 154 9.84 -3.07 10.94
CA VAL A 154 10.73 -4.18 10.62
C VAL A 154 10.31 -5.48 11.31
N PRO A 155 9.94 -5.49 12.62
CA PRO A 155 9.40 -6.69 13.26
C PRO A 155 8.05 -7.16 12.71
N ARG A 156 7.33 -6.29 11.98
CA ARG A 156 6.07 -6.63 11.30
C ARG A 156 6.29 -7.26 9.94
N LEU A 157 7.51 -7.34 9.44
CA LEU A 157 7.84 -7.99 8.19
C LEU A 157 8.09 -9.49 8.41
N ARG A 158 7.48 -10.36 7.61
CA ARG A 158 7.85 -11.79 7.59
C ARG A 158 9.25 -11.97 7.03
N LEU A 159 9.87 -13.12 7.31
CA LEU A 159 11.07 -13.54 6.59
C LEU A 159 10.79 -13.49 5.07
N GLU A 160 11.72 -12.90 4.31
CA GLU A 160 11.57 -12.64 2.86
C GLU A 160 10.39 -11.71 2.47
N GLY A 161 9.81 -11.01 3.45
CA GLY A 161 8.81 -9.99 3.19
C GLY A 161 9.38 -8.83 2.37
N HIS A 162 8.49 -8.12 1.67
CA HIS A 162 8.87 -6.90 0.97
C HIS A 162 8.39 -5.67 1.74
N TRP A 163 9.31 -4.73 1.85
CA TRP A 163 9.07 -3.43 2.42
C TRP A 163 8.99 -2.40 1.31
N VAL A 164 8.01 -1.51 1.41
CA VAL A 164 7.72 -0.51 0.40
C VAL A 164 7.60 0.86 1.06
N TRP A 165 8.36 1.83 0.56
CA TRP A 165 8.16 3.25 0.85
C TRP A 165 7.53 3.89 -0.38
N TYR A 166 6.38 4.55 -0.24
CA TYR A 166 5.69 5.18 -1.37
C TYR A 166 5.27 6.62 -1.06
N GLY A 167 5.12 7.44 -2.10
CA GLY A 167 4.88 8.87 -1.91
C GLY A 167 6.13 9.63 -1.45
N LEU A 168 7.33 9.10 -1.77
CA LEU A 168 8.59 9.82 -1.59
C LEU A 168 8.70 10.94 -2.62
N PRO A 169 9.33 12.09 -2.32
CA PRO A 169 9.70 13.06 -3.36
C PRO A 169 10.61 12.40 -4.40
N ALA A 170 10.31 12.55 -5.68
CA ALA A 170 11.07 11.89 -6.75
C ALA A 170 12.56 12.28 -6.74
N HIS A 171 12.88 13.53 -6.39
CA HIS A 171 14.25 14.02 -6.31
C HIS A 171 15.05 13.42 -5.13
N ALA A 172 14.38 12.87 -4.12
CA ALA A 172 15.02 12.34 -2.91
C ALA A 172 15.12 10.81 -2.91
N VAL A 173 14.64 10.14 -3.97
CA VAL A 173 14.53 8.67 -4.01
C VAL A 173 15.88 7.97 -3.94
N GLU A 174 16.90 8.53 -4.58
CA GLU A 174 18.24 7.91 -4.63
C GLU A 174 18.91 7.96 -3.26
N ASP A 175 18.87 9.11 -2.59
CA ASP A 175 19.43 9.26 -1.24
C ASP A 175 18.65 8.44 -0.20
N ALA A 176 17.32 8.37 -0.34
CA ALA A 176 16.49 7.48 0.48
C ALA A 176 16.90 6.02 0.28
N PHE A 177 17.09 5.57 -0.97
CA PHE A 177 17.54 4.22 -1.25
C PHE A 177 18.94 3.97 -0.70
N ARG A 178 19.90 4.89 -0.87
CA ARG A 178 21.25 4.76 -0.34
C ARG A 178 21.26 4.56 1.18
N SER A 179 20.42 5.31 1.89
CA SER A 179 20.23 5.19 3.34
C SER A 179 19.67 3.82 3.74
N LEU A 180 18.71 3.30 2.98
CA LEU A 180 18.11 1.98 3.21
C LEU A 180 19.07 0.83 2.84
N ALA A 181 19.84 0.99 1.77
CA ALA A 181 20.82 0.01 1.31
C ALA A 181 21.95 -0.18 2.33
N GLN A 182 22.40 0.89 2.99
CA GLN A 182 23.35 0.82 4.11
C GLN A 182 22.81 0.01 5.31
N ARG A 183 21.48 -0.16 5.38
CA ARG A 183 20.79 -0.98 6.38
C ARG A 183 20.40 -2.36 5.82
N GLY A 184 21.00 -2.80 4.71
CA GLY A 184 20.77 -4.13 4.16
C GLY A 184 19.44 -4.29 3.43
N MET A 185 18.84 -3.19 2.95
CA MET A 185 17.73 -3.27 2.00
C MET A 185 18.25 -3.54 0.59
N HIS A 186 17.69 -4.57 -0.05
CA HIS A 186 17.91 -4.89 -1.45
C HIS A 186 16.77 -4.40 -2.31
N LEU A 187 17.07 -3.60 -3.33
CA LEU A 187 16.06 -3.08 -4.24
C LEU A 187 15.43 -4.20 -5.06
N ARG A 188 14.10 -4.24 -5.10
CA ARG A 188 13.29 -5.15 -5.92
C ARG A 188 12.43 -4.42 -6.93
N GLY A 189 12.17 -3.14 -6.72
CA GLY A 189 11.49 -2.30 -7.69
C GLY A 189 11.45 -0.83 -7.26
N CYS A 190 11.30 0.04 -8.24
CA CYS A 190 11.03 1.45 -8.06
C CYS A 190 10.04 1.91 -9.14
N GLY A 191 9.36 3.02 -8.88
CA GLY A 191 8.48 3.62 -9.87
C GLY A 191 8.18 5.08 -9.52
N PHE A 192 7.75 5.82 -10.53
CA PHE A 192 7.62 7.28 -10.48
C PHE A 192 6.27 7.70 -11.04
N SER A 193 5.65 8.70 -10.40
CA SER A 193 4.44 9.34 -10.91
C SER A 193 4.22 10.69 -10.24
N GLY A 194 3.90 11.73 -11.03
CA GLY A 194 3.43 13.01 -10.51
C GLY A 194 4.36 13.70 -9.50
N GLY A 195 5.68 13.59 -9.69
CA GLY A 195 6.68 14.17 -8.77
C GLY A 195 6.99 13.31 -7.54
N TYR A 196 6.36 12.15 -7.41
CA TYR A 196 6.61 11.19 -6.35
C TYR A 196 7.22 9.89 -6.87
N ALA A 197 7.77 9.09 -5.95
CA ALA A 197 8.33 7.78 -6.21
C ALA A 197 7.92 6.74 -5.16
N TYR A 198 8.09 5.46 -5.50
CA TYR A 198 8.17 4.37 -4.52
C TYR A 198 9.48 3.61 -4.64
N LEU A 199 9.91 3.05 -3.51
CA LEU A 199 10.97 2.06 -3.37
C LEU A 199 10.36 0.79 -2.79
N SER A 200 10.67 -0.36 -3.38
CA SER A 200 10.23 -1.68 -2.92
C SER A 200 11.44 -2.59 -2.84
N GLY A 201 11.60 -3.30 -1.72
CA GLY A 201 12.77 -4.12 -1.48
C GLY A 201 12.58 -5.18 -0.40
N SER A 202 13.58 -6.04 -0.24
CA SER A 202 13.66 -7.03 0.84
C SER A 202 14.76 -6.65 1.83
N LEU A 203 14.59 -6.97 3.11
CA LEU A 203 15.62 -6.78 4.13
C LEU A 203 16.38 -8.10 4.35
N GLU A 204 17.71 -8.08 4.21
CA GLU A 204 18.55 -9.25 4.49
C GLU A 204 18.75 -9.48 5.99
N ASN A 205 18.93 -8.39 6.75
CA ASN A 205 19.13 -8.45 8.19
C ASN A 205 18.23 -7.42 8.89
N PRO A 206 17.06 -7.82 9.42
CA PRO A 206 16.16 -6.94 10.17
C PRO A 206 16.84 -6.22 11.35
N ASP A 207 17.92 -6.78 11.92
CA ASP A 207 18.59 -6.20 13.09
C ASP A 207 19.39 -4.93 12.76
N SER A 208 19.68 -4.66 11.48
CA SER A 208 20.36 -3.42 11.04
C SER A 208 19.54 -2.15 11.28
N PHE A 209 18.23 -2.28 11.51
CA PHE A 209 17.30 -1.18 11.80
C PHE A 209 17.11 -0.91 13.29
N ARG A 210 17.76 -1.70 14.16
CA ARG A 210 17.79 -1.38 15.60
C ARG A 210 18.74 -0.18 15.83
N PRO A 211 18.32 0.82 16.65
CA PRO A 211 19.16 1.95 17.00
C PRO A 211 20.42 1.52 17.76
#